data_AF-A0A842SFI9-F1
#
_entry.id   AF-A0A842SFI9-F1
#
_cell.length_a   1.000
_cell.length_b   1.000
_cell.length_c   1.000
_cell.angle_alpha   90.00
_cell.angle_beta   90.00
_cell.angle_gamma   90.00
#
_symmetry.space_group_name_H-M   'P 1'
#
loop_
_entity.id
_entity.type
_entity.pdbx_description
1 polymer ?
#
loop_
_entity_poly.entity_id
_entity_poly.type
_entity_poly.pdbx_seq_one_letter_code
_entity_poly.pdbx_strand_id
1 'polypeptide(L)'
;MKKNKLTIMIIFAIMMLCVNVYAQQMNSISNQKSPGSANSHINKINVQVDADARVRKCIDLLHDKIGAEEDVCTDIIQDREKCIDYLESENITNPERICNSFTDNSWLVDKTTGKVDAWKIRTIKRTAKKNPNVKKIVKSLTPAQTKKLLALSRKQRENIINKNINQIKNQLNKYELKKINAKEFYKLREIAENKIQFAKKRYMEAKKNYIKAKKNYLDSKQAFNKAIKSGDDESAKTYAKEFLTELSDMIIKSLEKIKYNIESNDDINNEDAEEMINDIDDMIESIEQAKKDLESAETKEEIKKAGKKITDSWKRIKYRAKFHAGIIINSKVMDVLKRSERLEIKLEKTLARLEEQGYDVTGVDDLVDEFSEKLLKAETKFNQGKEKFQAAKNLTIKNSSDKEINELIQEGNELVQKAHVLLREAHKILIEIIRTIKDVSPELDLEDNEEEYEVLVENES
;
A
#
# COMPACT_ATOMS: atom_id res chain seq x y z
N MET A 1 -32.13 -0.59 11.95
CA MET A 1 -31.36 -1.67 11.29
C MET A 1 -31.69 -1.93 9.81
N LYS A 2 -32.89 -1.60 9.26
CA LYS A 2 -33.19 -1.81 7.83
C LYS A 2 -32.45 -0.86 6.87
N LYS A 3 -32.12 0.38 7.29
CA LYS A 3 -31.43 1.37 6.45
C LYS A 3 -30.01 0.95 6.03
N ASN A 4 -29.23 0.30 6.92
CA ASN A 4 -27.84 -0.07 6.60
C ASN A 4 -27.72 -1.21 5.57
N LYS A 5 -28.71 -2.10 5.46
CA LYS A 5 -28.69 -3.17 4.44
C LYS A 5 -28.92 -2.63 3.02
N LEU A 6 -29.76 -1.60 2.90
CA LEU A 6 -30.03 -0.96 1.60
C LEU A 6 -28.80 -0.18 1.12
N THR A 7 -28.11 0.54 2.01
CA THR A 7 -26.88 1.26 1.68
C THR A 7 -25.76 0.32 1.21
N ILE A 8 -25.59 -0.84 1.87
CA ILE A 8 -24.57 -1.83 1.46
C ILE A 8 -24.90 -2.47 0.10
N MET A 9 -26.18 -2.74 -0.19
CA MET A 9 -26.60 -3.25 -1.51
C MET A 9 -26.42 -2.20 -2.62
N ILE A 10 -26.72 -0.93 -2.36
CA ILE A 10 -26.51 0.16 -3.31
C ILE A 10 -25.02 0.34 -3.61
N ILE A 11 -24.15 0.29 -2.59
CA ILE A 11 -22.69 0.36 -2.78
C ILE A 11 -22.18 -0.81 -3.62
N PHE A 12 -22.71 -2.03 -3.42
CA PHE A 12 -22.36 -3.21 -4.20
C PHE A 12 -22.82 -3.12 -5.67
N ALA A 13 -24.02 -2.56 -5.91
CA ALA A 13 -24.55 -2.34 -7.25
C ALA A 13 -23.77 -1.25 -8.02
N ILE A 14 -23.39 -0.16 -7.34
CA ILE A 14 -22.54 0.90 -7.90
C ILE A 14 -21.14 0.35 -8.24
N MET A 15 -20.56 -0.50 -7.39
CA MET A 15 -19.27 -1.13 -7.70
C MET A 15 -19.33 -2.03 -8.94
N MET A 16 -20.42 -2.79 -9.14
CA MET A 16 -20.58 -3.64 -10.33
C MET A 16 -20.75 -2.80 -11.61
N LEU A 17 -21.44 -1.66 -11.54
CA LEU A 17 -21.62 -0.77 -12.69
C LEU A 17 -20.32 -0.05 -13.07
N CYS A 18 -19.51 0.37 -12.08
CA CYS A 18 -18.22 1.02 -12.36
C CYS A 18 -17.20 0.09 -13.04
N VAL A 19 -17.20 -1.21 -12.73
CA VAL A 19 -16.32 -2.19 -13.38
C VAL A 19 -16.67 -2.36 -14.86
N ASN A 20 -17.96 -2.28 -15.21
CA ASN A 20 -18.43 -2.43 -16.59
C ASN A 20 -18.16 -1.17 -17.44
N VAL A 21 -18.27 0.02 -16.85
CA VAL A 21 -17.92 1.29 -17.52
C VAL A 21 -16.41 1.39 -17.76
N TYR A 22 -15.59 0.91 -16.82
CA TYR A 22 -14.13 0.89 -16.99
C TYR A 22 -13.67 -0.05 -18.11
N ALA A 23 -14.37 -1.17 -18.32
CA ALA A 23 -14.11 -2.10 -19.43
C ALA A 23 -14.47 -1.51 -20.80
N GLN A 24 -15.49 -0.64 -20.89
CA GLN A 24 -15.85 0.06 -22.12
C GLN A 24 -14.89 1.20 -22.45
N GLN A 25 -14.33 1.88 -21.45
CA GLN A 25 -13.44 3.03 -21.65
C GLN A 25 -12.05 2.60 -22.16
N MET A 26 -11.55 1.44 -21.73
CA MET A 26 -10.26 0.88 -22.21
C MET A 26 -10.29 0.46 -23.70
N ASN A 27 -11.47 0.19 -24.27
CA ASN A 27 -11.60 -0.15 -25.70
C ASN A 27 -11.65 1.07 -26.63
N SER A 28 -11.79 2.29 -26.08
CA SER A 28 -11.89 3.53 -26.86
C SER A 28 -10.57 4.28 -27.05
N ILE A 29 -9.52 3.90 -26.32
CA ILE A 29 -8.24 4.62 -26.28
C ILE A 29 -7.24 4.09 -27.33
N SER A 30 -7.54 3.00 -28.04
CA SER A 30 -6.62 2.38 -29.01
C SER A 30 -6.60 3.00 -30.42
N ASN A 31 -7.34 4.07 -30.69
CA ASN A 31 -7.50 4.60 -32.07
C ASN A 31 -7.42 6.13 -32.17
N GLN A 32 -6.27 6.75 -31.84
CA GLN A 32 -5.93 8.08 -32.38
C GLN A 32 -4.43 8.22 -32.69
N LYS A 33 -4.12 8.42 -33.98
CA LYS A 33 -2.80 8.79 -34.53
C LYS A 33 -2.56 10.29 -34.35
N SER A 34 -1.32 10.63 -33.96
CA SER A 34 -0.77 12.00 -33.85
C SER A 34 -0.32 12.57 -35.21
N PRO A 35 -0.35 13.91 -35.37
CA PRO A 35 0.63 14.58 -36.22
C PRO A 35 1.35 15.76 -35.55
N GLY A 36 2.66 15.88 -35.86
CA GLY A 36 3.28 17.18 -36.14
C GLY A 36 4.18 17.78 -35.05
N SER A 37 5.49 17.59 -35.18
CA SER A 37 6.55 18.29 -34.46
C SER A 37 6.86 19.66 -35.11
N ALA A 38 7.17 20.67 -34.30
CA ALA A 38 7.73 21.94 -34.74
C ALA A 38 8.93 22.36 -33.87
N ASN A 39 10.04 22.65 -34.54
CA ASN A 39 11.32 23.12 -34.01
C ASN A 39 11.24 24.53 -33.40
N SER A 40 11.98 24.77 -32.30
CA SER A 40 12.28 26.11 -31.79
C SER A 40 13.79 26.33 -31.61
N HIS A 41 14.32 27.35 -32.30
CA HIS A 41 15.68 27.84 -32.16
C HIS A 41 15.92 28.53 -30.81
N ILE A 42 17.05 28.22 -30.17
CA ILE A 42 17.54 28.92 -28.97
C ILE A 42 18.75 29.79 -29.38
N ASN A 43 18.62 31.10 -29.18
CA ASN A 43 19.69 32.08 -29.31
C ASN A 43 20.65 31.97 -28.11
N LYS A 44 21.95 31.75 -28.39
CA LYS A 44 23.03 31.86 -27.40
C LYS A 44 23.35 33.34 -27.16
N ILE A 45 23.08 33.82 -25.95
CA ILE A 45 23.59 35.10 -25.44
C ILE A 45 24.97 34.81 -24.84
N ASN A 46 26.01 35.39 -25.42
CA ASN A 46 27.38 35.28 -24.94
C ASN A 46 27.60 36.36 -23.86
N VAL A 47 27.65 35.96 -22.59
CA VAL A 47 27.99 36.85 -21.47
C VAL A 47 29.33 36.43 -20.91
N GLN A 48 30.38 37.11 -21.34
CA GLN A 48 31.73 36.95 -20.83
C GLN A 48 31.83 37.74 -19.52
N VAL A 49 31.71 37.05 -18.37
CA VAL A 49 31.86 37.67 -17.04
C VAL A 49 33.28 37.41 -16.53
N ASP A 50 33.92 38.49 -16.10
CA ASP A 50 35.29 38.57 -15.59
C ASP A 50 35.55 37.64 -14.38
N ALA A 51 36.64 36.86 -14.42
CA ALA A 51 37.02 35.90 -13.39
C ALA A 51 37.27 36.58 -12.03
N ASP A 52 37.79 37.81 -12.06
CA ASP A 52 38.03 38.67 -10.90
C ASP A 52 36.75 38.99 -10.12
N ALA A 53 35.62 39.13 -10.82
CA ALA A 53 34.34 39.39 -10.19
C ALA A 53 33.78 38.15 -9.48
N ARG A 54 34.09 36.95 -9.96
CA ARG A 54 33.67 35.67 -9.35
C ARG A 54 34.46 35.40 -8.06
N VAL A 55 35.77 35.68 -8.07
CA VAL A 55 36.65 35.55 -6.89
C VAL A 55 36.23 36.52 -5.78
N ARG A 56 36.03 37.81 -6.09
CA ARG A 56 35.58 38.81 -5.10
C ARG A 56 34.23 38.45 -4.48
N LYS A 57 33.27 38.00 -5.30
CA LYS A 57 31.94 37.60 -4.81
C LYS A 57 31.99 36.34 -3.93
N CYS A 58 32.95 35.45 -4.16
CA CYS A 58 33.20 34.27 -3.33
C CYS A 58 33.81 34.68 -1.97
N ILE A 59 34.82 35.55 -2.00
CA ILE A 59 35.46 36.13 -0.82
C ILE A 59 34.43 36.85 0.04
N ASP A 60 33.60 37.73 -0.55
CA ASP A 60 32.54 38.45 0.18
C ASP A 60 31.55 37.50 0.87
N LEU A 61 31.18 36.39 0.22
CA LEU A 61 30.25 35.39 0.76
C LEU A 61 30.86 34.51 1.87
N LEU A 62 32.16 34.26 1.83
CA LEU A 62 32.87 33.38 2.76
C LEU A 62 33.49 34.14 3.93
N HIS A 63 33.93 35.38 3.72
CA HIS A 63 34.42 36.26 4.76
C HIS A 63 33.32 36.59 5.78
N ASP A 64 32.08 36.79 5.34
CA ASP A 64 30.91 37.00 6.20
C ASP A 64 30.47 35.77 7.01
N LYS A 65 30.88 34.56 6.61
CA LYS A 65 30.37 33.31 7.20
C LYS A 65 31.40 32.50 7.96
N ILE A 66 32.69 32.58 7.61
CA ILE A 66 33.69 31.62 8.09
C ILE A 66 35.13 32.16 8.16
N GLY A 67 35.41 33.40 7.74
CA GLY A 67 36.77 33.96 7.78
C GLY A 67 37.76 33.22 6.88
N ALA A 68 37.34 32.85 5.66
CA ALA A 68 38.18 32.09 4.75
C ALA A 68 39.25 32.97 4.07
N GLU A 69 40.47 32.44 3.95
CA GLU A 69 41.59 33.05 3.22
C GLU A 69 41.39 32.95 1.69
N GLU A 70 42.03 33.86 0.95
CA GLU A 70 41.93 34.01 -0.52
C GLU A 70 42.26 32.70 -1.29
N ASP A 71 43.18 31.90 -0.74
CA ASP A 71 43.64 30.63 -1.32
C ASP A 71 42.52 29.58 -1.36
N VAL A 72 41.66 29.52 -0.34
CA VAL A 72 40.53 28.56 -0.28
C VAL A 72 39.47 28.89 -1.33
N CYS A 73 39.23 30.18 -1.60
CA CYS A 73 38.30 30.60 -2.64
C CYS A 73 38.85 30.26 -4.03
N THR A 74 40.15 30.41 -4.21
CA THR A 74 40.85 30.12 -5.47
C THR A 74 40.78 28.63 -5.78
N ASP A 75 41.00 27.75 -4.80
CA ASP A 75 40.89 26.30 -4.98
C ASP A 75 39.46 25.86 -5.34
N ILE A 76 38.45 26.39 -4.66
CA ILE A 76 37.04 26.09 -4.96
C ILE A 76 36.65 26.55 -6.37
N ILE A 77 37.14 27.71 -6.80
CA ILE A 77 36.89 28.25 -8.14
C ILE A 77 37.63 27.42 -9.19
N GLN A 78 38.89 27.05 -8.96
CA GLN A 78 39.67 26.22 -9.86
C GLN A 78 39.06 24.82 -10.01
N ASP A 79 38.59 24.21 -8.94
CA ASP A 79 37.92 22.90 -9.02
C ASP A 79 36.57 23.00 -9.74
N ARG A 80 35.86 24.12 -9.58
CA ARG A 80 34.64 24.41 -10.35
C ARG A 80 34.94 24.61 -11.84
N GLU A 81 35.99 25.35 -12.19
CA GLU A 81 36.40 25.57 -13.57
C GLU A 81 36.87 24.27 -14.23
N LYS A 82 37.71 23.47 -13.56
CA LYS A 82 38.10 22.13 -14.03
C LYS A 82 36.88 21.22 -14.26
N CYS A 83 35.87 21.30 -13.38
CA CYS A 83 34.62 20.58 -13.56
C CYS A 83 33.86 21.05 -14.81
N ILE A 84 33.78 22.37 -15.04
CA ILE A 84 33.10 22.94 -16.21
C ILE A 84 33.82 22.50 -17.49
N ASP A 85 35.14 22.67 -17.55
CA ASP A 85 35.97 22.33 -18.70
C ASP A 85 35.86 20.84 -19.04
N TYR A 86 35.85 19.98 -18.01
CA TYR A 86 35.65 18.54 -18.19
C TYR A 86 34.29 18.23 -18.82
N LEU A 87 33.20 18.79 -18.27
CA LEU A 87 31.84 18.55 -18.78
C LEU A 87 31.62 19.13 -20.18
N GLU A 88 32.24 20.28 -20.49
CA GLU A 88 32.24 20.84 -21.84
C GLU A 88 32.96 19.92 -22.83
N SER A 89 34.09 19.32 -22.44
CA SER A 89 34.83 18.40 -23.32
C SER A 89 34.05 17.11 -23.62
N GLU A 90 33.16 16.69 -22.72
CA GLU A 90 32.21 15.57 -22.91
C GLU A 90 30.90 15.98 -23.63
N ASN A 91 30.79 17.21 -24.15
CA ASN A 91 29.58 17.76 -24.77
C ASN A 91 28.32 17.72 -23.88
N ILE A 92 28.48 17.79 -22.56
CA ILE A 92 27.36 17.83 -21.62
C ILE A 92 26.69 19.21 -21.68
N THR A 93 25.38 19.23 -21.91
CA THR A 93 24.62 20.48 -21.88
C THR A 93 24.53 21.05 -20.46
N ASN A 94 24.82 22.34 -20.31
CA ASN A 94 24.67 23.12 -19.07
C ASN A 94 25.69 22.81 -17.93
N PRO A 95 27.01 22.82 -18.23
CA PRO A 95 28.09 22.40 -17.32
C PRO A 95 28.19 23.29 -16.05
N GLU A 96 27.99 24.60 -16.17
CA GLU A 96 28.01 25.51 -15.01
C GLU A 96 26.96 25.15 -13.95
N ARG A 97 25.75 24.74 -14.37
CA ARG A 97 24.67 24.32 -13.47
C ARG A 97 25.06 23.03 -12.73
N ILE A 98 25.70 22.10 -13.43
CA ILE A 98 26.14 20.82 -12.85
C ILE A 98 27.25 21.08 -11.82
N CYS A 99 28.27 21.86 -12.17
CA CYS A 99 29.39 22.17 -11.27
C CYS A 99 28.98 23.03 -10.06
N ASN A 100 28.06 24.00 -10.24
CA ASN A 100 27.46 24.73 -9.13
C ASN A 100 26.69 23.83 -8.16
N SER A 101 26.14 22.72 -8.66
CA SER A 101 25.44 21.78 -7.80
C SER A 101 26.39 21.04 -6.86
N PHE A 102 27.69 20.90 -7.18
CA PHE A 102 28.66 20.20 -6.34
C PHE A 102 29.03 20.99 -5.08
N THR A 103 29.23 22.31 -5.18
CA THR A 103 29.62 23.15 -4.04
C THR A 103 28.51 23.34 -3.00
N ASP A 104 27.24 23.35 -3.43
CA ASP A 104 26.08 23.49 -2.53
C ASP A 104 25.73 22.21 -1.73
N ASN A 105 26.34 21.08 -2.09
CA ASN A 105 26.05 19.75 -1.53
C ASN A 105 27.14 19.14 -0.66
N SER A 106 28.23 19.85 -0.39
CA SER A 106 29.36 19.31 0.40
C SER A 106 28.91 18.64 1.70
N TRP A 107 27.93 19.23 2.39
CA TRP A 107 27.36 18.71 3.64
C TRP A 107 26.64 17.36 3.53
N LEU A 108 26.19 16.96 2.32
CA LEU A 108 25.60 15.65 2.05
C LEU A 108 26.68 14.62 1.72
N VAL A 109 27.63 15.00 0.87
CA VAL A 109 28.70 14.13 0.38
C VAL A 109 29.58 13.63 1.54
N ASP A 110 29.90 14.49 2.51
CA ASP A 110 30.75 14.13 3.66
C ASP A 110 30.13 13.07 4.59
N LYS A 111 28.80 13.01 4.68
CA LYS A 111 28.10 12.14 5.65
C LYS A 111 27.70 10.80 5.08
N THR A 112 27.73 10.66 3.77
CA THR A 112 27.49 9.41 3.08
C THR A 112 28.81 8.98 2.49
N THR A 113 29.55 8.14 3.21
CA THR A 113 30.88 7.63 2.84
C THR A 113 30.91 6.77 1.55
N GLY A 114 29.90 6.89 0.68
CA GLY A 114 29.77 6.18 -0.58
C GLY A 114 28.85 6.93 -1.56
N LYS A 115 28.83 6.48 -2.82
CA LYS A 115 27.98 7.02 -3.89
C LYS A 115 26.51 7.03 -3.43
N VAL A 116 25.95 8.22 -3.23
CA VAL A 116 24.51 8.40 -3.00
C VAL A 116 23.85 8.57 -4.35
N ASP A 117 22.77 7.84 -4.56
CA ASP A 117 21.99 7.95 -5.79
C ASP A 117 21.52 9.40 -6.00
N ALA A 118 21.61 9.90 -7.23
CA ALA A 118 21.27 11.28 -7.55
C ALA A 118 19.84 11.68 -7.10
N TRP A 119 18.90 10.75 -7.20
CA TRP A 119 17.52 10.94 -6.75
C TRP A 119 17.43 11.18 -5.24
N LYS A 120 18.23 10.50 -4.40
CA LYS A 120 18.25 10.71 -2.95
C LYS A 120 18.73 12.13 -2.61
N ILE A 121 19.75 12.61 -3.33
CA ILE A 121 20.27 13.98 -3.21
C ILE A 121 19.19 14.99 -3.59
N ARG A 122 18.53 14.79 -4.74
CA ARG A 122 17.41 15.60 -5.20
C ARG A 122 16.32 15.72 -4.12
N THR A 123 15.87 14.58 -3.58
CA THR A 123 14.78 14.59 -2.59
C THR A 123 15.16 15.37 -1.33
N ILE A 124 16.39 15.24 -0.83
CA ILE A 124 16.84 16.06 0.32
C ILE A 124 16.93 17.54 -0.04
N LYS A 125 17.48 17.91 -1.20
CA LYS A 125 17.52 19.33 -1.64
C LYS A 125 16.14 19.94 -1.65
N ARG A 126 15.17 19.23 -2.25
CA ARG A 126 13.77 19.65 -2.30
C ARG A 126 13.20 19.86 -0.91
N THR A 127 13.46 18.92 0.00
CA THR A 127 13.00 19.02 1.39
C THR A 127 13.69 20.19 2.12
N ALA A 128 14.98 20.43 1.86
CA ALA A 128 15.75 21.53 2.44
C ALA A 128 15.32 22.91 1.92
N LYS A 129 14.84 23.01 0.68
CA LYS A 129 14.21 24.24 0.14
C LYS A 129 12.95 24.60 0.94
N LYS A 130 12.13 23.61 1.29
CA LYS A 130 10.92 23.82 2.11
C LYS A 130 11.24 24.03 3.59
N ASN A 131 12.29 23.39 4.11
CA ASN A 131 12.69 23.48 5.51
C ASN A 131 14.22 23.62 5.64
N PRO A 132 14.75 24.83 5.88
CA PRO A 132 16.19 25.07 5.99
C PRO A 132 16.88 24.26 7.10
N ASN A 133 16.14 23.82 8.13
CA ASN A 133 16.71 23.02 9.23
C ASN A 133 17.17 21.64 8.81
N VAL A 134 16.76 21.14 7.64
CA VAL A 134 17.18 19.84 7.08
C VAL A 134 18.70 19.73 7.04
N LYS A 135 19.40 20.81 6.67
CA LYS A 135 20.87 20.84 6.64
C LYS A 135 21.47 20.52 8.02
N LYS A 136 20.93 21.15 9.07
CA LYS A 136 21.36 20.93 10.46
C LYS A 136 21.02 19.51 10.93
N ILE A 137 19.83 19.03 10.59
CA ILE A 137 19.37 17.67 10.94
C ILE A 137 20.32 16.64 10.34
N VAL A 138 20.54 16.64 9.03
CA VAL A 138 21.38 15.63 8.37
C VAL A 138 22.82 15.68 8.88
N LYS A 139 23.39 16.87 9.14
CA LYS A 139 24.72 16.99 9.78
C LYS A 139 24.80 16.30 11.14
N SER A 140 23.69 16.27 11.88
CA SER A 140 23.60 15.66 13.22
C SER A 140 23.32 14.15 13.22
N LEU A 141 22.95 13.57 12.07
CA LEU A 141 22.67 12.16 11.90
C LEU A 141 23.94 11.36 11.57
N THR A 142 23.94 10.08 11.92
CA THR A 142 24.96 9.12 11.45
C THR A 142 24.72 8.77 9.97
N PRO A 143 25.73 8.27 9.24
CA PRO A 143 25.56 7.82 7.85
C PRO A 143 24.40 6.82 7.69
N ALA A 144 24.28 5.86 8.61
CA ALA A 144 23.20 4.89 8.61
C ALA A 144 21.82 5.53 8.84
N GLN A 145 21.71 6.50 9.76
CA GLN A 145 20.47 7.25 10.00
C GLN A 145 20.10 8.12 8.78
N THR A 146 21.08 8.75 8.13
CA THR A 146 20.85 9.52 6.90
C THR A 146 20.32 8.64 5.77
N LYS A 147 20.89 7.44 5.58
CA LYS A 147 20.36 6.46 4.62
C LYS A 147 18.91 6.07 4.93
N LYS A 148 18.57 5.85 6.21
CA LYS A 148 17.19 5.58 6.62
C LYS A 148 16.26 6.75 6.35
N LEU A 149 16.67 7.97 6.69
CA LEU A 149 15.89 9.18 6.39
C LEU A 149 15.62 9.34 4.89
N LEU A 150 16.60 8.96 4.06
CA LEU A 150 16.53 9.00 2.60
C LEU A 150 15.61 7.96 1.98
N ALA A 151 15.41 6.82 2.66
CA ALA A 151 14.57 5.73 2.19
C ALA A 151 13.08 5.90 2.58
N LEU A 152 12.75 6.87 3.44
CA LEU A 152 11.35 7.18 3.80
C LEU A 152 10.60 7.82 2.63
N SER A 153 9.28 7.62 2.59
CA SER A 153 8.41 8.35 1.67
C SER A 153 8.52 9.87 1.87
N ARG A 154 8.14 10.66 0.85
CA ARG A 154 8.23 12.13 0.91
C ARG A 154 7.52 12.68 2.15
N LYS A 155 6.29 12.23 2.40
CA LYS A 155 5.50 12.72 3.53
C LYS A 155 5.93 12.18 4.88
N GLN A 156 6.39 10.93 4.96
CA GLN A 156 7.02 10.43 6.19
C GLN A 156 8.25 11.26 6.54
N ARG A 157 9.09 11.58 5.55
CA ARG A 157 10.28 12.40 5.72
C ARG A 157 9.96 13.82 6.17
N GLU A 158 9.00 14.49 5.53
CA GLU A 158 8.50 15.81 5.94
C GLU A 158 8.00 15.79 7.39
N ASN A 159 7.23 14.77 7.79
CA ASN A 159 6.74 14.64 9.17
C ASN A 159 7.86 14.44 10.20
N ILE A 160 8.90 13.67 9.86
CA ILE A 160 10.02 13.42 10.78
C ILE A 160 10.88 14.66 10.93
N ILE A 161 11.18 15.37 9.84
CA ILE A 161 12.07 16.54 9.84
C ILE A 161 11.51 17.69 10.70
N ASN A 162 10.20 17.74 10.91
CA ASN A 162 9.57 18.73 11.79
C ASN A 162 9.67 18.39 13.28
N LYS A 163 10.29 17.26 13.65
CA LYS A 163 10.54 16.85 15.05
C LYS A 163 11.89 17.34 15.54
N ASN A 164 12.13 17.26 16.85
CA ASN A 164 13.46 17.57 17.38
C ASN A 164 14.47 16.46 17.02
N ILE A 165 15.77 16.79 16.99
CA ILE A 165 16.83 15.88 16.53
C ILE A 165 16.83 14.55 17.30
N ASN A 166 16.57 14.57 18.61
CA ASN A 166 16.56 13.34 19.42
C ASN A 166 15.37 12.44 19.07
N GLN A 167 14.19 13.03 18.83
CA GLN A 167 13.01 12.30 18.35
C GLN A 167 13.24 11.71 16.96
N ILE A 168 13.91 12.46 16.07
CA ILE A 168 14.30 11.97 14.73
C ILE A 168 15.19 10.73 14.87
N LYS A 169 16.26 10.82 15.67
CA LYS A 169 17.19 9.70 15.91
C LYS A 169 16.46 8.49 16.48
N ASN A 170 15.62 8.69 17.49
CA ASN A 170 14.84 7.61 18.10
C ASN A 170 13.89 6.95 17.10
N GLN A 171 13.22 7.73 16.26
CA GLN A 171 12.32 7.19 15.25
C GLN A 171 13.09 6.45 14.15
N LEU A 172 14.21 6.98 13.66
CA LEU A 172 15.04 6.31 12.66
C LEU A 172 15.67 5.01 13.18
N ASN A 173 15.91 4.90 14.49
CA ASN A 173 16.43 3.68 15.11
C ASN A 173 15.40 2.55 15.15
N LYS A 174 14.10 2.84 15.00
CA LYS A 174 13.06 1.82 14.87
C LYS A 174 13.08 1.11 13.52
N TYR A 175 13.69 1.70 12.51
CA TYR A 175 13.74 1.10 11.18
C TYR A 175 15.07 0.40 10.93
N GLU A 176 15.05 -0.67 10.15
CA GLU A 176 16.20 -1.33 9.56
C GLU A 176 16.12 -1.23 8.03
N LEU A 177 17.25 -1.01 7.36
CA LEU A 177 17.32 -1.07 5.90
C LEU A 177 17.64 -2.50 5.50
N LYS A 178 16.72 -3.14 4.77
CA LYS A 178 16.92 -4.46 4.21
C LYS A 178 16.97 -4.36 2.69
N LYS A 179 17.93 -5.04 2.08
CA LYS A 179 17.91 -5.28 0.64
C LYS A 179 16.97 -6.44 0.37
N ILE A 180 15.97 -6.20 -0.47
CA ILE A 180 14.97 -7.21 -0.80
C ILE A 180 14.88 -7.31 -2.31
N ASN A 181 14.76 -8.54 -2.81
CA ASN A 181 14.52 -8.78 -4.23
C ASN A 181 13.18 -8.16 -4.64
N ALA A 182 13.17 -7.46 -5.76
CA ALA A 182 12.02 -6.81 -6.37
C ALA A 182 10.76 -7.67 -6.45
N LYS A 183 10.94 -8.99 -6.65
CA LYS A 183 9.87 -10.00 -6.83
C LYS A 183 9.36 -10.54 -5.49
N GLU A 184 10.19 -10.52 -4.45
CA GLU A 184 9.87 -11.04 -3.12
C GLU A 184 9.34 -9.95 -2.19
N PHE A 185 9.59 -8.69 -2.51
CA PHE A 185 9.29 -7.54 -1.66
C PHE A 185 7.85 -7.49 -1.11
N TYR A 186 6.88 -8.00 -1.87
CA TYR A 186 5.47 -7.96 -1.48
C TYR A 186 4.99 -9.24 -0.80
N LYS A 187 5.70 -10.36 -0.98
CA LYS A 187 5.27 -11.67 -0.50
C LYS A 187 5.69 -11.86 0.94
N LEU A 188 4.75 -12.23 1.81
CA LEU A 188 5.05 -12.65 3.18
C LEU A 188 5.34 -14.15 3.28
N ARG A 189 5.01 -14.92 2.24
CA ARG A 189 5.35 -16.33 2.15
C ARG A 189 5.64 -16.77 0.72
N GLU A 190 6.57 -17.71 0.60
CA GLU A 190 6.83 -18.39 -0.65
C GLU A 190 5.87 -19.55 -0.84
N ILE A 191 4.99 -19.42 -1.84
CA ILE A 191 4.12 -20.50 -2.28
C ILE A 191 4.48 -20.78 -3.73
N ALA A 192 4.69 -22.06 -4.05
CA ALA A 192 4.89 -22.48 -5.43
C ALA A 192 3.71 -22.02 -6.31
N GLU A 193 4.00 -21.43 -7.47
CA GLU A 193 2.99 -20.81 -8.35
C GLU A 193 1.84 -21.78 -8.70
N ASN A 194 2.17 -23.05 -8.92
CA ASN A 194 1.17 -24.10 -9.17
C ASN A 194 0.20 -24.29 -7.99
N LYS A 195 0.68 -24.23 -6.75
CA LYS A 195 -0.14 -24.29 -5.54
C LYS A 195 -1.04 -23.06 -5.44
N ILE A 196 -0.53 -21.86 -5.72
CA ILE A 196 -1.34 -20.63 -5.76
C ILE A 196 -2.47 -20.75 -6.78
N GLN A 197 -2.15 -21.15 -8.01
CA GLN A 197 -3.14 -21.30 -9.08
C GLN A 197 -4.22 -22.33 -8.72
N PHE A 198 -3.81 -23.45 -8.13
CA PHE A 198 -4.73 -24.47 -7.68
C PHE A 198 -5.62 -23.98 -6.52
N ALA A 199 -5.06 -23.29 -5.53
CA ALA A 199 -5.82 -22.66 -4.45
C ALA A 199 -6.80 -21.60 -4.97
N LYS A 200 -6.40 -20.78 -5.97
CA LYS A 200 -7.29 -19.82 -6.64
C LYS A 200 -8.47 -20.51 -7.33
N LYS A 201 -8.25 -21.65 -8.01
CA LYS A 201 -9.32 -22.44 -8.63
C LYS A 201 -10.31 -22.96 -7.57
N ARG A 202 -9.79 -23.55 -6.48
CA ARG A 202 -10.61 -24.00 -5.34
C ARG A 202 -11.41 -22.87 -4.70
N TYR A 203 -10.80 -21.70 -4.51
CA TYR A 203 -11.49 -20.51 -4.02
C TYR A 203 -12.65 -20.09 -4.93
N MET A 204 -12.43 -20.05 -6.26
CA MET A 204 -13.46 -19.67 -7.22
C MET A 204 -14.62 -20.68 -7.25
N GLU A 205 -14.33 -21.97 -7.13
CA GLU A 205 -15.33 -23.02 -6.98
C GLU A 205 -16.12 -22.89 -5.68
N ALA A 206 -15.43 -22.76 -4.53
CA ALA A 206 -16.06 -22.57 -3.23
C ALA A 206 -16.93 -21.30 -3.19
N LYS A 207 -16.52 -20.23 -3.88
CA LYS A 207 -17.33 -19.02 -4.04
C LYS A 207 -18.64 -19.30 -4.79
N LYS A 208 -18.60 -20.08 -5.89
CA LYS A 208 -19.81 -20.50 -6.63
C LYS A 208 -20.71 -21.38 -5.75
N ASN A 209 -20.11 -22.36 -5.05
CA ASN A 209 -20.82 -23.26 -4.15
C ASN A 209 -21.50 -22.51 -3.00
N TYR A 210 -20.82 -21.53 -2.40
CA TYR A 210 -21.40 -20.64 -1.39
C TYR A 210 -22.61 -19.85 -1.91
N ILE A 211 -22.54 -19.31 -3.13
CA ILE A 211 -23.67 -18.59 -3.73
C ILE A 211 -24.87 -19.51 -3.91
N LYS A 212 -24.65 -20.73 -4.40
CA LYS A 212 -25.69 -21.76 -4.56
C LYS A 212 -26.31 -22.14 -3.20
N ALA A 213 -25.49 -22.51 -2.22
CA ALA A 213 -25.94 -22.89 -0.87
C ALA A 213 -26.71 -21.75 -0.20
N LYS A 214 -26.27 -20.49 -0.36
CA LYS A 214 -26.99 -19.32 0.14
C LYS A 214 -28.37 -19.16 -0.49
N LYS A 215 -28.52 -19.44 -1.79
CA LYS A 215 -29.82 -19.42 -2.47
C LYS A 215 -30.74 -20.51 -1.89
N ASN A 216 -30.27 -21.76 -1.85
CA ASN A 216 -31.03 -22.88 -1.30
C ASN A 216 -31.49 -22.61 0.14
N TYR A 217 -30.61 -22.09 1.00
CA TYR A 217 -30.95 -21.66 2.36
C TYR A 217 -32.09 -20.64 2.40
N LEU A 218 -32.10 -19.66 1.50
CA LEU A 218 -33.17 -18.64 1.47
C LEU A 218 -34.50 -19.25 1.01
N ASP A 219 -34.45 -20.13 0.01
CA ASP A 219 -35.62 -20.81 -0.55
C ASP A 219 -36.24 -21.77 0.50
N SER A 220 -35.44 -22.62 1.15
CA SER A 220 -35.88 -23.54 2.20
C SER A 220 -36.39 -22.81 3.44
N LYS A 221 -35.75 -21.69 3.82
CA LYS A 221 -36.26 -20.80 4.87
C LYS A 221 -37.64 -20.24 4.53
N GLN A 222 -37.88 -19.86 3.27
CA GLN A 222 -39.18 -19.35 2.86
C GLN A 222 -40.24 -20.46 2.90
N ALA A 223 -39.92 -21.67 2.45
CA ALA A 223 -40.81 -22.83 2.52
C ALA A 223 -41.20 -23.17 3.97
N PHE A 224 -40.22 -23.26 4.86
CA PHE A 224 -40.46 -23.48 6.29
C PHE A 224 -41.38 -22.42 6.91
N ASN A 225 -41.13 -21.13 6.64
CA ASN A 225 -41.99 -20.05 7.13
C ASN A 225 -43.42 -20.11 6.58
N LYS A 226 -43.63 -20.62 5.36
CA LYS A 226 -44.98 -20.82 4.80
C LYS A 226 -45.70 -21.96 5.51
N ALA A 227 -45.04 -23.09 5.73
CA ALA A 227 -45.62 -24.24 6.43
C ALA A 227 -46.01 -23.93 7.88
N ILE A 228 -45.17 -23.16 8.60
CA ILE A 228 -45.49 -22.68 9.94
C ILE A 228 -46.76 -21.80 9.95
N LYS A 229 -46.96 -20.99 8.91
CA LYS A 229 -48.15 -20.12 8.80
C LYS A 229 -49.42 -20.87 8.42
N SER A 230 -49.30 -21.97 7.66
CA SER A 230 -50.45 -22.78 7.28
C SER A 230 -50.92 -23.72 8.40
N GLY A 231 -50.13 -23.89 9.47
CA GLY A 231 -50.47 -24.79 10.57
C GLY A 231 -50.31 -26.28 10.23
N ASP A 232 -49.61 -26.59 9.13
CA ASP A 232 -49.33 -27.97 8.73
C ASP A 232 -48.06 -28.46 9.43
N ASP A 233 -48.24 -29.16 10.55
CA ASP A 233 -47.17 -29.62 11.44
C ASP A 233 -46.23 -30.64 10.75
N GLU A 234 -46.73 -31.52 9.88
CA GLU A 234 -45.92 -32.52 9.18
C GLU A 234 -45.06 -31.89 8.09
N SER A 235 -45.63 -30.98 7.29
CA SER A 235 -44.86 -30.18 6.35
C SER A 235 -43.83 -29.30 7.07
N ALA A 236 -44.22 -28.68 8.20
CA ALA A 236 -43.32 -27.84 8.98
C ALA A 236 -42.11 -28.62 9.52
N LYS A 237 -42.30 -29.86 9.96
CA LYS A 237 -41.21 -30.76 10.40
C LYS A 237 -40.23 -31.07 9.27
N THR A 238 -40.75 -31.39 8.08
CA THR A 238 -39.95 -31.70 6.90
C THR A 238 -39.14 -30.49 6.44
N TYR A 239 -39.80 -29.34 6.28
CA TYR A 239 -39.12 -28.10 5.88
C TYR A 239 -38.18 -27.56 6.95
N ALA A 240 -38.39 -27.85 8.24
CA ALA A 240 -37.45 -27.49 9.30
C ALA A 240 -36.11 -28.22 9.13
N LYS A 241 -36.13 -29.52 8.83
CA LYS A 241 -34.92 -30.29 8.53
C LYS A 241 -34.19 -29.73 7.32
N GLU A 242 -34.90 -29.56 6.21
CA GLU A 242 -34.33 -29.01 4.97
C GLU A 242 -33.71 -27.61 5.21
N PHE A 243 -34.43 -26.73 5.90
CA PHE A 243 -33.95 -25.40 6.27
C PHE A 243 -32.65 -25.44 7.08
N LEU A 244 -32.57 -26.31 8.10
CA LEU A 244 -31.41 -26.41 8.96
C LEU A 244 -30.23 -27.08 8.25
N THR A 245 -30.48 -28.06 7.38
CA THR A 245 -29.47 -28.70 6.51
C THR A 245 -28.84 -27.66 5.58
N GLU A 246 -29.66 -26.88 4.87
CA GLU A 246 -29.19 -25.85 3.95
C GLU A 246 -28.51 -24.67 4.68
N LEU A 247 -28.92 -24.36 5.92
CA LEU A 247 -28.20 -23.41 6.78
C LEU A 247 -26.79 -23.90 7.09
N SER A 248 -26.64 -25.16 7.52
CA SER A 248 -25.34 -25.77 7.81
C SER A 248 -24.44 -25.78 6.58
N ASP A 249 -24.99 -26.18 5.41
CA ASP A 249 -24.23 -26.17 4.16
C ASP A 249 -23.81 -24.76 3.74
N MET A 250 -24.68 -23.76 3.86
CA MET A 250 -24.30 -22.37 3.61
C MET A 250 -23.15 -21.90 4.53
N ILE A 251 -23.17 -22.29 5.81
CA ILE A 251 -22.11 -21.95 6.77
C ILE A 251 -20.79 -22.62 6.36
N ILE A 252 -20.79 -23.94 6.14
CA ILE A 252 -19.61 -24.72 5.73
C ILE A 252 -19.02 -24.14 4.44
N LYS A 253 -19.85 -23.90 3.40
CA LYS A 253 -19.37 -23.32 2.14
C LYS A 253 -18.84 -21.89 2.30
N SER A 254 -19.34 -21.13 3.28
CA SER A 254 -18.76 -19.82 3.59
C SER A 254 -17.37 -19.94 4.22
N LEU A 255 -17.16 -20.92 5.09
CA LEU A 255 -15.90 -21.20 5.77
C LEU A 255 -14.85 -21.75 4.79
N GLU A 256 -15.20 -22.75 3.98
CA GLU A 256 -14.33 -23.28 2.90
C GLU A 256 -13.85 -22.16 1.97
N LYS A 257 -14.75 -21.24 1.60
CA LYS A 257 -14.39 -20.07 0.79
C LYS A 257 -13.37 -19.18 1.48
N ILE A 258 -13.44 -19.00 2.80
CA ILE A 258 -12.44 -18.23 3.57
C ILE A 258 -11.12 -19.01 3.59
N LYS A 259 -11.14 -20.30 3.92
CA LYS A 259 -9.98 -21.19 3.93
C LYS A 259 -9.21 -21.16 2.61
N TYR A 260 -9.87 -21.39 1.47
CA TYR A 260 -9.19 -21.38 0.17
C TYR A 260 -8.69 -20.00 -0.25
N ASN A 261 -9.33 -18.92 0.23
CA ASN A 261 -8.82 -17.58 0.01
C ASN A 261 -7.50 -17.37 0.78
N ILE A 262 -7.41 -17.86 2.02
CA ILE A 262 -6.17 -17.86 2.82
C ILE A 262 -5.11 -18.69 2.10
N GLU A 263 -5.40 -19.93 1.68
CA GLU A 263 -4.45 -20.80 0.95
C GLU A 263 -3.88 -20.13 -0.31
N SER A 264 -4.67 -19.29 -0.98
CA SER A 264 -4.27 -18.62 -2.23
C SER A 264 -3.54 -17.28 -2.05
N ASN A 265 -3.39 -16.80 -0.82
CA ASN A 265 -2.91 -15.45 -0.51
C ASN A 265 -1.48 -15.46 0.04
N ASP A 266 -0.51 -15.00 -0.73
CA ASP A 266 0.91 -14.89 -0.35
C ASP A 266 1.25 -13.66 0.52
N ASP A 267 0.26 -12.81 0.81
CA ASP A 267 0.38 -11.63 1.68
C ASP A 267 0.10 -11.93 3.16
N ILE A 268 -0.04 -13.20 3.55
CA ILE A 268 -0.20 -13.68 4.92
C ILE A 268 0.98 -14.59 5.22
N ASN A 269 1.67 -14.40 6.36
CA ASN A 269 2.80 -15.27 6.72
C ASN A 269 2.34 -16.73 6.96
N ASN A 270 3.27 -17.67 6.93
CA ASN A 270 2.94 -19.10 7.01
C ASN A 270 2.26 -19.48 8.34
N GLU A 271 2.79 -18.99 9.46
CA GLU A 271 2.28 -19.32 10.81
C GLU A 271 0.83 -18.85 10.99
N ASP A 272 0.53 -17.59 10.67
CA ASP A 272 -0.82 -17.04 10.72
C ASP A 272 -1.75 -17.77 9.73
N ALA A 273 -1.28 -18.08 8.52
CA ALA A 273 -2.11 -18.78 7.54
C ALA A 273 -2.49 -20.19 8.03
N GLU A 274 -1.56 -20.94 8.63
CA GLU A 274 -1.82 -22.26 9.20
C GLU A 274 -2.74 -22.18 10.42
N GLU A 275 -2.51 -21.24 11.34
CA GLU A 275 -3.38 -20.98 12.50
C GLU A 275 -4.84 -20.74 12.04
N MET A 276 -5.01 -19.86 11.05
CA MET A 276 -6.34 -19.52 10.52
C MET A 276 -7.00 -20.71 9.80
N ILE A 277 -6.25 -21.51 9.04
CA ILE A 277 -6.79 -22.67 8.33
C ILE A 277 -7.26 -23.74 9.33
N ASN A 278 -6.43 -24.08 10.32
CA ASN A 278 -6.78 -25.07 11.35
C ASN A 278 -8.02 -24.62 12.13
N ASP A 279 -8.08 -23.34 12.51
CA ASP A 279 -9.25 -22.80 13.19
C ASP A 279 -10.52 -22.91 12.32
N ILE A 280 -10.42 -22.63 11.02
CA ILE A 280 -11.57 -22.78 10.12
C ILE A 280 -12.00 -24.25 9.98
N ASP A 281 -11.06 -25.19 9.96
CA ASP A 281 -11.37 -26.62 9.89
C ASP A 281 -12.11 -27.09 11.15
N ASP A 282 -11.68 -26.66 12.34
CA ASP A 282 -12.40 -26.91 13.60
C ASP A 282 -13.84 -26.34 13.57
N MET A 283 -14.02 -25.15 12.99
CA MET A 283 -15.34 -24.54 12.81
C MET A 283 -16.22 -25.35 11.85
N ILE A 284 -15.64 -25.88 10.76
CA ILE A 284 -16.35 -26.74 9.79
C ILE A 284 -16.79 -28.03 10.49
N GLU A 285 -15.88 -28.72 11.19
CA GLU A 285 -16.18 -29.95 11.90
C GLU A 285 -17.29 -29.76 12.94
N SER A 286 -17.27 -28.65 13.68
CA SER A 286 -18.32 -28.33 14.66
C SER A 286 -19.72 -28.20 14.04
N ILE A 287 -19.82 -27.68 12.81
CA ILE A 287 -21.09 -27.55 12.09
C ILE A 287 -21.48 -28.88 11.43
N GLU A 288 -20.53 -29.63 10.88
CA GLU A 288 -20.77 -30.96 10.31
C GLU A 288 -21.30 -31.94 11.36
N GLN A 289 -20.73 -31.95 12.57
CA GLN A 289 -21.23 -32.81 13.64
C GLN A 289 -22.66 -32.44 14.05
N ALA A 290 -22.97 -31.14 14.14
CA ALA A 290 -24.33 -30.68 14.44
C ALA A 290 -25.31 -31.00 13.28
N LYS A 291 -24.83 -31.06 12.04
CA LYS A 291 -25.60 -31.50 10.86
C LYS A 291 -25.90 -33.00 10.91
N LYS A 292 -24.93 -33.84 11.27
CA LYS A 292 -25.15 -35.30 11.45
C LYS A 292 -26.20 -35.61 12.51
N ASP A 293 -26.19 -34.86 13.62
CA ASP A 293 -27.21 -34.96 14.67
C ASP A 293 -28.62 -34.61 14.15
N LEU A 294 -28.72 -33.65 13.22
CA LEU A 294 -29.98 -33.27 12.58
C LEU A 294 -30.48 -34.34 11.60
N GLU A 295 -29.58 -34.95 10.83
CA GLU A 295 -29.91 -36.02 9.88
C GLU A 295 -30.53 -37.22 10.61
N SER A 296 -29.99 -37.56 11.78
CA SER A 296 -30.46 -38.66 12.64
C SER A 296 -31.71 -38.35 13.46
N ALA A 297 -32.14 -37.08 13.55
CA ALA A 297 -33.27 -36.68 14.37
C ALA A 297 -34.60 -37.11 13.75
N GLU A 298 -35.48 -37.83 14.44
CA GLU A 298 -36.76 -38.29 13.88
C GLU A 298 -37.95 -37.51 14.41
N THR A 299 -37.84 -36.96 15.61
CA THR A 299 -38.94 -36.26 16.31
C THR A 299 -38.78 -34.73 16.23
N LYS A 300 -39.88 -34.01 16.45
CA LYS A 300 -39.90 -32.53 16.49
C LYS A 300 -38.94 -31.98 17.54
N GLU A 301 -38.84 -32.64 18.70
CA GLU A 301 -37.96 -32.21 19.79
C GLU A 301 -36.48 -32.49 19.49
N GLU A 302 -36.16 -33.61 18.84
CA GLU A 302 -34.80 -33.88 18.36
C GLU A 302 -34.35 -32.87 17.30
N ILE A 303 -35.23 -32.54 16.34
CA ILE A 303 -34.95 -31.51 15.32
C ILE A 303 -34.70 -30.14 15.98
N LYS A 304 -35.52 -29.75 16.97
CA LYS A 304 -35.30 -28.51 17.73
C LYS A 304 -33.96 -28.53 18.47
N LYS A 305 -33.61 -29.65 19.11
CA LYS A 305 -32.34 -29.81 19.84
C LYS A 305 -31.14 -29.72 18.89
N ALA A 306 -31.19 -30.38 17.74
CA ALA A 306 -30.16 -30.28 16.70
C ALA A 306 -30.08 -28.86 16.11
N GLY A 307 -31.21 -28.24 15.81
CA GLY A 307 -31.28 -26.85 15.34
C GLY A 307 -30.69 -25.84 16.33
N LYS A 308 -30.88 -26.06 17.64
CA LYS A 308 -30.24 -25.27 18.70
C LYS A 308 -28.72 -25.47 18.68
N LYS A 309 -28.22 -26.70 18.56
CA LYS A 309 -26.78 -26.99 18.42
C LYS A 309 -26.17 -26.25 17.23
N ILE A 310 -26.79 -26.34 16.05
CA ILE A 310 -26.34 -25.61 14.83
C ILE A 310 -26.30 -24.10 15.08
N THR A 311 -27.37 -23.55 15.67
CA THR A 311 -27.49 -22.12 15.92
C THR A 311 -26.45 -21.62 16.93
N ASP A 312 -26.20 -22.39 17.99
CA ASP A 312 -25.23 -22.03 19.02
C ASP A 312 -23.80 -22.19 18.51
N SER A 313 -23.50 -23.24 17.73
CA SER A 313 -22.23 -23.36 17.00
C SER A 313 -22.01 -22.16 16.07
N TRP A 314 -23.02 -21.79 15.27
CA TRP A 314 -22.94 -20.62 14.41
C TRP A 314 -22.66 -19.33 15.19
N LYS A 315 -23.34 -19.11 16.32
CA LYS A 315 -23.12 -17.92 17.17
C LYS A 315 -21.66 -17.82 17.63
N ARG A 316 -21.04 -18.93 18.03
CA ARG A 316 -19.64 -18.97 18.46
C ARG A 316 -18.67 -18.69 17.31
N ILE A 317 -18.89 -19.29 16.15
CA ILE A 317 -17.91 -19.23 15.05
C ILE A 317 -18.04 -17.99 14.17
N LYS A 318 -19.22 -17.35 14.08
CA LYS A 318 -19.47 -16.27 13.11
C LYS A 318 -18.54 -15.07 13.25
N TYR A 319 -18.10 -14.73 14.47
CA TYR A 319 -17.20 -13.59 14.70
C TYR A 319 -15.76 -13.93 14.34
N ARG A 320 -15.33 -15.15 14.63
CA ARG A 320 -14.03 -15.68 14.21
C ARG A 320 -13.93 -15.78 12.68
N ALA A 321 -14.98 -16.27 12.02
CA ALA A 321 -15.06 -16.27 10.56
C ALA A 321 -14.98 -14.84 9.97
N LYS A 322 -15.62 -13.85 10.60
CA LYS A 322 -15.50 -12.44 10.20
C LYS A 322 -14.09 -11.88 10.44
N PHE A 323 -13.47 -12.23 11.56
CA PHE A 323 -12.10 -11.86 11.87
C PHE A 323 -11.16 -12.35 10.76
N HIS A 324 -11.21 -13.64 10.43
CA HIS A 324 -10.39 -14.22 9.37
C HIS A 324 -10.62 -13.56 8.01
N ALA A 325 -11.88 -13.30 7.66
CA ALA A 325 -12.21 -12.56 6.44
C ALA A 325 -11.64 -11.12 6.45
N GLY A 326 -11.63 -10.47 7.61
CA GLY A 326 -11.05 -9.13 7.80
C GLY A 326 -9.54 -9.13 7.61
N ILE A 327 -8.83 -10.12 8.17
CA ILE A 327 -7.36 -10.27 7.99
C ILE A 327 -6.98 -10.42 6.52
N ILE A 328 -7.76 -11.18 5.74
CA ILE A 328 -7.50 -11.33 4.29
C ILE A 328 -7.69 -10.01 3.53
N ILE A 329 -8.67 -9.18 3.92
CA ILE A 329 -8.85 -7.86 3.30
C ILE A 329 -7.69 -6.94 3.72
N ASN A 330 -7.30 -6.99 5.00
CA ASN A 330 -6.19 -6.24 5.55
C ASN A 330 -4.88 -6.55 4.79
N SER A 331 -4.56 -7.83 4.57
CA SER A 331 -3.33 -8.21 3.86
C SER A 331 -3.29 -7.67 2.43
N LYS A 332 -4.41 -7.69 1.70
CA LYS A 332 -4.48 -7.09 0.35
C LYS A 332 -4.29 -5.57 0.35
N VAL A 333 -4.83 -4.87 1.35
CA VAL A 333 -4.62 -3.42 1.47
C VAL A 333 -3.16 -3.11 1.77
N MET A 334 -2.50 -3.92 2.61
CA MET A 334 -1.06 -3.83 2.87
C MET A 334 -0.24 -4.02 1.59
N ASP A 335 -0.53 -5.05 0.78
CA ASP A 335 0.17 -5.28 -0.48
C ASP A 335 0.06 -4.07 -1.44
N VAL A 336 -1.15 -3.52 -1.61
CA VAL A 336 -1.35 -2.33 -2.46
C VAL A 336 -0.61 -1.12 -1.89
N LEU A 337 -0.57 -0.95 -0.57
CA LEU A 337 0.16 0.13 0.09
C LEU A 337 1.67 0.03 -0.21
N LYS A 338 2.28 -1.14 0.03
CA LYS A 338 3.70 -1.41 -0.26
C LYS A 338 4.06 -1.18 -1.73
N ARG A 339 3.19 -1.61 -2.66
CA ARG A 339 3.37 -1.36 -4.10
C ARG A 339 3.36 0.12 -4.43
N SER A 340 2.47 0.86 -3.78
CA SER A 340 2.33 2.30 -3.99
C SER A 340 3.53 3.07 -3.44
N GLU A 341 4.08 2.68 -2.29
CA GLU A 341 5.32 3.24 -1.73
C GLU A 341 6.52 2.99 -2.65
N ARG A 342 6.64 1.78 -3.22
CA ARG A 342 7.68 1.51 -4.22
C ARG A 342 7.50 2.34 -5.48
N LEU A 343 6.27 2.55 -5.94
CA LEU A 343 6.00 3.43 -7.08
C LEU A 343 6.41 4.87 -6.80
N GLU A 344 6.22 5.37 -5.57
CA GLU A 344 6.72 6.70 -5.17
C GLU A 344 8.24 6.82 -5.35
N ILE A 345 9.01 5.81 -4.93
CA ILE A 345 10.46 5.79 -5.11
C ILE A 345 10.83 5.78 -6.61
N LYS A 346 10.12 5.02 -7.43
CA LYS A 346 10.35 5.01 -8.89
C LYS A 346 10.07 6.37 -9.51
N LEU A 347 9.03 7.06 -9.05
CA LEU A 347 8.73 8.42 -9.48
C LEU A 347 9.87 9.37 -9.08
N GLU A 348 10.41 9.29 -7.85
CA GLU A 348 11.57 10.10 -7.45
C GLU A 348 12.76 9.94 -8.39
N LYS A 349 13.11 8.69 -8.72
CA LYS A 349 14.20 8.39 -9.64
C LYS A 349 13.94 8.97 -11.02
N THR A 350 12.72 8.81 -11.51
CA THR A 350 12.29 9.31 -12.83
C THR A 350 12.39 10.83 -12.89
N LEU A 351 11.91 11.54 -11.86
CA LEU A 351 11.98 13.00 -11.80
C LEU A 351 13.42 13.51 -11.69
N ALA A 352 14.30 12.80 -10.99
CA ALA A 352 15.72 13.14 -10.95
C ALA A 352 16.37 13.06 -12.33
N ARG A 353 16.11 11.99 -13.08
CA ARG A 353 16.59 11.84 -14.47
C ARG A 353 16.05 12.93 -15.39
N LEU A 354 14.77 13.28 -15.27
CA LEU A 354 14.17 14.36 -16.06
C LEU A 354 14.79 15.73 -15.74
N GLU A 355 15.03 16.04 -14.47
CA GLU A 355 15.72 17.29 -14.09
C GLU A 355 17.15 17.34 -14.60
N GLU A 356 17.88 16.22 -14.57
CA GLU A 356 19.24 16.09 -15.12
C GLU A 356 19.25 16.36 -16.63
N GLN A 357 18.22 15.89 -17.35
CA GLN A 357 18.00 16.18 -18.77
C GLN A 357 17.52 17.62 -19.03
N GLY A 358 17.32 18.43 -17.98
CA GLY A 358 16.96 19.83 -18.11
C GLY A 358 15.45 20.11 -18.19
N TYR A 359 14.60 19.09 -18.04
CA TYR A 359 13.15 19.29 -18.00
C TYR A 359 12.71 19.96 -16.69
N ASP A 360 11.70 20.82 -16.78
CA ASP A 360 11.01 21.35 -15.60
C ASP A 360 10.00 20.31 -15.09
N VAL A 361 10.17 19.91 -13.83
CA VAL A 361 9.32 18.90 -13.18
C VAL A 361 8.46 19.47 -12.07
N THR A 362 8.40 20.80 -11.91
CA THR A 362 7.72 21.47 -10.79
C THR A 362 6.26 21.02 -10.67
N GLY A 363 5.51 20.98 -11.77
CA GLY A 363 4.11 20.53 -11.77
C GLY A 363 3.93 19.04 -11.42
N VAL A 364 4.89 18.19 -11.80
CA VAL A 364 4.84 16.76 -11.44
C VAL A 364 5.20 16.57 -9.97
N ASP A 365 6.11 17.38 -9.43
CA ASP A 365 6.50 17.33 -8.04
C ASP A 365 5.33 17.58 -7.08
N ASP A 366 4.44 18.52 -7.41
CA ASP A 366 3.24 18.82 -6.64
C ASP A 366 2.27 17.63 -6.63
N LEU A 367 2.03 17.02 -7.80
CA LEU A 367 1.20 15.81 -7.90
C LEU A 367 1.78 14.64 -7.10
N VAL A 368 3.10 14.45 -7.13
CA VAL A 368 3.75 13.41 -6.33
C VAL A 368 3.63 13.73 -4.83
N ASP A 369 3.65 15.00 -4.41
CA ASP A 369 3.39 15.36 -3.00
C ASP A 369 1.96 15.04 -2.56
N GLU A 370 0.96 15.26 -3.42
CA GLU A 370 -0.42 14.86 -3.16
C GLU A 370 -0.56 13.34 -3.09
N PHE A 371 0.10 12.61 -4.00
CA PHE A 371 0.14 11.15 -3.99
C PHE A 371 0.70 10.62 -2.67
N SER A 372 1.88 11.10 -2.26
CA SER A 372 2.52 10.73 -1.00
C SER A 372 1.63 11.05 0.22
N GLU A 373 0.85 12.13 0.17
CA GLU A 373 -0.08 12.48 1.25
C GLU A 373 -1.22 11.48 1.38
N LYS A 374 -1.77 11.02 0.25
CA LYS A 374 -2.79 9.96 0.23
C LYS A 374 -2.22 8.64 0.77
N LEU A 375 -0.99 8.28 0.41
CA LEU A 375 -0.33 7.09 0.94
C LEU A 375 -0.16 7.14 2.45
N LEU A 376 0.37 8.24 2.98
CA LEU A 376 0.53 8.42 4.43
C LEU A 376 -0.82 8.32 5.18
N LYS A 377 -1.86 8.96 4.64
CA LYS A 377 -3.22 8.88 5.21
C LYS A 377 -3.74 7.44 5.18
N ALA A 378 -3.50 6.72 4.08
CA ALA A 378 -3.90 5.33 3.93
C ALA A 378 -3.17 4.42 4.93
N GLU A 379 -1.85 4.56 5.04
CA GLU A 379 -0.98 3.88 6.02
C GLU A 379 -1.48 4.12 7.45
N THR A 380 -1.77 5.37 7.80
CA THR A 380 -2.30 5.72 9.13
C THR A 380 -3.62 5.00 9.42
N LYS A 381 -4.56 5.00 8.47
CA LYS A 381 -5.85 4.29 8.64
C LYS A 381 -5.68 2.78 8.67
N PHE A 382 -4.76 2.25 7.88
CA PHE A 382 -4.41 0.85 7.87
C PHE A 382 -3.85 0.40 9.22
N ASN A 383 -2.88 1.13 9.78
CA ASN A 383 -2.27 0.81 11.09
C ASN A 383 -3.31 0.89 12.23
N GLN A 384 -4.17 1.92 12.24
CA GLN A 384 -5.30 1.99 13.18
C GLN A 384 -6.22 0.77 13.05
N GLY A 385 -6.46 0.29 11.82
CA GLY A 385 -7.24 -0.93 11.58
C GLY A 385 -6.53 -2.19 12.11
N LYS A 386 -5.22 -2.31 11.86
CA LYS A 386 -4.37 -3.42 12.35
C LYS A 386 -4.41 -3.52 13.88
N GLU A 387 -4.29 -2.39 14.59
CA GLU A 387 -4.40 -2.34 16.05
C GLU A 387 -5.75 -2.86 16.56
N LYS A 388 -6.87 -2.52 15.88
CA LYS A 388 -8.20 -3.03 16.22
C LYS A 388 -8.33 -4.53 16.03
N PHE A 389 -7.75 -5.07 14.95
CA PHE A 389 -7.69 -6.53 14.74
C PHE A 389 -6.81 -7.22 15.78
N GLN A 390 -5.66 -6.66 16.15
CA GLN A 390 -4.82 -7.21 17.22
C GLN A 390 -5.55 -7.22 18.57
N ALA A 391 -6.25 -6.15 18.91
CA ALA A 391 -7.09 -6.09 20.11
C ALA A 391 -8.19 -7.18 20.07
N ALA A 392 -8.83 -7.39 18.92
CA ALA A 392 -9.83 -8.45 18.74
C ALA A 392 -9.23 -9.87 18.88
N LYS A 393 -8.02 -10.13 18.35
CA LYS A 393 -7.30 -11.41 18.52
C LYS A 393 -7.06 -11.66 20.02
N ASN A 394 -6.56 -10.65 20.73
CA ASN A 394 -6.28 -10.73 22.17
C ASN A 394 -7.54 -11.00 23.03
N LEU A 395 -8.69 -10.40 22.69
CA LEU A 395 -9.96 -10.68 23.38
C LEU A 395 -10.51 -12.07 23.09
N THR A 396 -10.26 -12.60 21.89
CA THR A 396 -10.65 -13.97 21.51
C THR A 396 -9.91 -15.00 22.37
N ILE A 397 -8.62 -14.80 22.60
CA ILE A 397 -7.79 -15.67 23.47
C ILE A 397 -8.30 -15.65 24.93
N LYS A 398 -8.81 -14.50 25.39
CA LYS A 398 -9.29 -14.31 26.77
C LYS A 398 -10.75 -14.74 27.00
N ASN A 399 -11.42 -15.36 26.03
CA ASN A 399 -12.84 -15.71 26.09
C ASN A 399 -13.75 -14.54 26.53
N SER A 400 -13.47 -13.34 26.01
CA SER A 400 -14.22 -12.11 26.33
C SER A 400 -15.59 -12.05 25.61
N SER A 401 -16.34 -10.96 25.83
CA SER A 401 -17.68 -10.77 25.25
C SER A 401 -17.64 -10.74 23.72
N ASP A 402 -18.43 -11.60 23.09
CA ASP A 402 -18.72 -11.65 21.64
C ASP A 402 -19.05 -10.29 21.03
N LYS A 403 -19.69 -9.41 21.80
CA LYS A 403 -20.10 -8.08 21.36
C LYS A 403 -18.89 -7.16 21.16
N GLU A 404 -17.97 -7.15 22.12
CA GLU A 404 -16.76 -6.30 22.09
C GLU A 404 -15.82 -6.74 20.96
N ILE A 405 -15.64 -8.05 20.78
CA ILE A 405 -14.87 -8.61 19.66
C ILE A 405 -15.46 -8.15 18.32
N ASN A 406 -16.79 -8.21 18.16
CA ASN A 406 -17.44 -7.79 16.92
C ASN A 406 -17.34 -6.29 16.68
N GLU A 407 -17.41 -5.46 17.71
CA GLU A 407 -17.23 -4.00 17.61
C GLU A 407 -15.82 -3.67 17.11
N LEU A 408 -14.77 -4.27 17.71
CA LEU A 408 -13.39 -4.09 17.25
C LEU A 408 -13.18 -4.55 15.80
N ILE A 409 -13.72 -5.71 15.43
CA ILE A 409 -13.66 -6.21 14.04
C ILE A 409 -14.36 -5.23 13.09
N GLN A 410 -15.50 -4.66 13.49
CA GLN A 410 -16.23 -3.71 12.65
C GLN A 410 -15.42 -2.42 12.48
N GLU A 411 -14.91 -1.84 13.57
CA GLU A 411 -14.06 -0.64 13.54
C GLU A 411 -12.81 -0.85 12.69
N GLY A 412 -12.15 -2.00 12.84
CA GLY A 412 -10.99 -2.40 12.04
C GLY A 412 -11.32 -2.44 10.55
N ASN A 413 -12.43 -3.10 10.18
CA ASN A 413 -12.88 -3.16 8.79
C ASN A 413 -13.23 -1.77 8.22
N GLU A 414 -13.87 -0.89 9.00
CA GLU A 414 -14.18 0.47 8.56
C GLU A 414 -12.91 1.30 8.31
N LEU A 415 -11.88 1.14 9.14
CA LEU A 415 -10.60 1.81 8.98
C LEU A 415 -9.83 1.29 7.75
N VAL A 416 -9.77 -0.03 7.55
CA VAL A 416 -9.17 -0.64 6.35
C VAL A 416 -9.90 -0.23 5.07
N GLN A 417 -11.24 -0.13 5.12
CA GLN A 417 -12.01 0.37 3.98
C GLN A 417 -11.68 1.84 3.66
N LYS A 418 -11.47 2.69 4.68
CA LYS A 418 -11.02 4.08 4.48
C LYS A 418 -9.62 4.11 3.87
N ALA A 419 -8.69 3.27 4.33
CA ALA A 419 -7.37 3.13 3.70
C ALA A 419 -7.48 2.74 2.22
N HIS A 420 -8.34 1.77 1.89
CA HIS A 420 -8.57 1.36 0.50
C HIS A 420 -9.16 2.49 -0.37
N VAL A 421 -10.08 3.31 0.16
CA VAL A 421 -10.59 4.48 -0.56
C VAL A 421 -9.46 5.46 -0.87
N LEU A 422 -8.60 5.76 0.10
CA LEU A 422 -7.45 6.65 -0.08
C LEU A 422 -6.44 6.11 -1.11
N LEU A 423 -6.20 4.79 -1.14
CA LEU A 423 -5.36 4.17 -2.16
C LEU A 423 -5.96 4.28 -3.57
N ARG A 424 -7.29 4.21 -3.71
CA ARG A 424 -7.94 4.46 -5.00
C ARG A 424 -7.83 5.91 -5.44
N GLU A 425 -7.85 6.86 -4.51
CA GLU A 425 -7.59 8.27 -4.81
C GLU A 425 -6.12 8.48 -5.22
N ALA A 426 -5.17 7.88 -4.49
CA ALA A 426 -3.76 7.89 -4.84
C ALA A 426 -3.53 7.34 -6.26
N HIS A 427 -4.20 6.25 -6.63
CA HIS A 427 -4.09 5.67 -7.97
C HIS A 427 -4.55 6.63 -9.08
N LYS A 428 -5.59 7.46 -8.84
CA LYS A 428 -6.01 8.48 -9.81
C LYS A 428 -4.93 9.54 -10.02
N ILE A 429 -4.31 10.00 -8.94
CA ILE A 429 -3.19 10.95 -8.97
C ILE A 429 -2.00 10.34 -9.71
N LEU A 430 -1.70 9.05 -9.47
CA LEU A 430 -0.66 8.32 -10.18
C LEU A 430 -0.87 8.31 -11.70
N ILE A 431 -2.12 8.09 -12.16
CA ILE A 431 -2.44 8.14 -13.60
C ILE A 431 -2.13 9.54 -14.16
N GLU A 432 -2.46 10.59 -13.43
CA GLU A 432 -2.19 11.98 -13.83
C GLU A 432 -0.69 12.30 -13.84
N ILE A 433 0.07 11.80 -12.86
CA ILE A 433 1.54 11.89 -12.83
C ILE A 433 2.13 11.24 -14.09
N ILE A 434 1.71 10.01 -14.42
CA ILE A 434 2.21 9.29 -15.60
C ILE A 434 1.88 10.03 -16.89
N ARG A 435 0.67 10.59 -17.00
CA ARG A 435 0.28 11.40 -18.16
C ARG A 435 1.19 12.63 -18.30
N THR A 436 1.37 13.38 -17.22
CA THR A 436 2.18 14.59 -17.22
C THR A 436 3.65 14.30 -17.55
N ILE A 437 4.20 13.19 -17.04
CA ILE A 437 5.56 12.75 -17.39
C ILE A 437 5.66 12.44 -18.89
N LYS A 438 4.68 11.73 -19.46
CA LYS A 438 4.66 11.40 -20.90
C LYS A 438 4.51 12.62 -21.80
N ASP A 439 3.79 13.64 -21.35
CA ASP A 439 3.64 14.90 -22.09
C ASP A 439 4.97 15.67 -22.15
N VAL A 440 5.79 15.58 -21.09
CA VAL A 440 7.13 16.21 -21.02
C VAL A 440 8.19 15.38 -21.75
N SER A 441 8.13 14.05 -21.65
CA SER A 441 9.10 13.14 -22.26
C SER A 441 8.41 11.86 -22.76
N PRO A 442 7.91 11.86 -24.01
CA PRO A 442 7.18 10.72 -24.58
C PRO A 442 7.99 9.43 -24.69
N GLU A 443 9.33 9.56 -24.82
CA GLU A 443 10.27 8.45 -24.96
C GLU A 443 10.72 7.87 -23.61
N LEU A 444 10.30 8.46 -22.49
CA LEU A 444 10.75 8.04 -21.17
C LEU A 444 10.14 6.70 -20.78
N ASP A 445 11.00 5.69 -20.69
CA ASP A 445 10.63 4.42 -20.10
C ASP A 445 10.61 4.51 -18.56
N LEU A 446 9.49 4.08 -17.98
CA LEU A 446 9.27 3.98 -16.53
C LEU A 446 9.66 2.61 -15.98
N GLU A 447 10.11 1.68 -16.83
CA GLU A 447 10.63 0.40 -16.39
C GLU A 447 11.92 0.60 -15.58
N ASP A 448 11.87 0.13 -14.34
CA ASP A 448 13.01 0.09 -13.43
C ASP A 448 13.49 -1.36 -13.38
N ASN A 449 14.67 -1.59 -13.96
CA ASN A 449 15.32 -2.90 -14.05
C ASN A 449 16.11 -3.26 -12.78
N GLU A 450 16.00 -2.50 -11.70
CA GLU A 450 16.63 -2.88 -10.43
C GLU A 450 16.02 -4.19 -9.89
N GLU A 451 16.88 -5.19 -9.70
CA GLU A 451 16.54 -6.49 -9.12
C GLU A 451 16.43 -6.45 -7.60
N GLU A 452 17.13 -5.51 -6.95
CA GLU A 452 17.17 -5.34 -5.50
C GLU A 452 16.82 -3.90 -5.11
N TYR A 453 16.05 -3.74 -4.03
CA TYR A 453 15.73 -2.44 -3.46
C TYR A 453 16.10 -2.39 -1.98
N GLU A 454 16.62 -1.25 -1.54
CA GLU A 454 16.74 -0.94 -0.12
C GLU A 454 15.37 -0.50 0.42
N VAL A 455 14.80 -1.27 1.35
CA VAL A 455 13.52 -0.94 1.97
C VAL A 455 13.64 -0.83 3.47
N LEU A 456 12.91 0.12 4.04
CA LEU A 456 12.77 0.29 5.47
C LEU A 456 11.78 -0.73 6.01
N VAL A 457 12.24 -1.55 6.95
CA VAL A 457 11.40 -2.44 7.74
C VAL A 457 11.41 -1.89 9.16
N GLU A 458 10.22 -1.64 9.73
CA GLU A 458 10.12 -1.31 11.16
C GLU A 458 10.43 -2.57 11.97
N ASN A 459 11.34 -2.45 12.93
CA ASN A 459 11.65 -3.52 13.86
C ASN A 459 10.41 -3.74 14.74
N GLU A 460 9.82 -4.93 14.65
CA GLU A 460 8.79 -5.35 15.60
C GLU A 460 9.47 -5.49 16.97
N SER A 461 9.25 -4.50 17.84
CA SER A 461 9.79 -4.45 19.21
C SER A 461 8.90 -5.17 20.20
#